data_AF-A0A953RQH3-F1
#
_entry.id   AF-A0A953RQH3-F1
#
_cell.length_a   1.000
_cell.length_b   1.000
_cell.length_c   1.000
_cell.angle_alpha   90.00
_cell.angle_beta   90.00
_cell.angle_gamma   90.00
#
_symmetry.space_group_name_H-M   'P 1'
#
loop_
_entity.id
_entity.type
_entity.pdbx_description
1 polymer ?
#
loop_
_entity_poly.entity_id
_entity_poly.type
_entity_poly.pdbx_seq_one_letter_code
_entity_poly.pdbx_strand_id
1 'polypeptide(L)'
;MPDTLGNITVPDIAVSGTFPIVADYPFGRSSHPDVAIHQFGSGNAKIEQRFLLGAGAKRFTVRRAFLRDADRRALRDFWESKYGPYGAFTYNAPNDDGNGTTASACRFANEPLSWEMLADHACSLGVTLIEIPASNPTYPLSSTVTRFPPQALKDALLSQVQQMLPLIKIQP
;
A
#
# COMPACT_ATOMS: atom_id res chain seq x y z
N MET A 1 -4.67 -19.97 -4.20
CA MET A 1 -5.53 -20.31 -5.35
C MET A 1 -4.76 -19.89 -6.58
N PRO A 2 -4.57 -20.76 -7.59
CA PRO A 2 -3.95 -20.35 -8.85
C PRO A 2 -4.81 -19.30 -9.53
N ASP A 3 -4.17 -18.27 -10.08
CA ASP A 3 -4.87 -17.20 -10.80
C ASP A 3 -5.24 -17.70 -12.21
N THR A 4 -6.52 -17.59 -12.58
CA THR A 4 -7.05 -18.18 -13.82
C THR A 4 -7.99 -17.22 -14.52
N LEU A 5 -7.76 -17.01 -15.82
CA LEU A 5 -8.67 -16.32 -16.72
C LEU A 5 -9.48 -17.37 -17.50
N GLY A 6 -10.61 -17.80 -16.92
CA GLY A 6 -11.39 -18.93 -17.45
C GLY A 6 -10.56 -20.22 -17.41
N ASN A 7 -10.31 -20.82 -18.59
CA ASN A 7 -9.51 -22.04 -18.71
C ASN A 7 -7.99 -21.79 -18.80
N ILE A 8 -7.55 -20.52 -18.85
CA ILE A 8 -6.14 -20.17 -18.98
C ILE A 8 -5.55 -19.92 -17.59
N THR A 9 -4.55 -20.71 -17.21
CA THR A 9 -3.74 -20.45 -16.02
C THR A 9 -2.82 -19.26 -16.26
N VAL A 10 -2.92 -18.23 -15.42
CA VAL A 10 -1.99 -17.10 -15.47
C VAL A 10 -0.65 -17.57 -14.89
N PRO A 11 0.46 -17.50 -15.64
CA PRO A 11 1.77 -17.89 -15.12
C PRO A 11 2.18 -17.00 -13.95
N ASP A 12 2.75 -17.61 -12.92
CA ASP A 12 3.30 -16.87 -11.79
C ASP A 12 4.61 -16.18 -12.19
N ILE A 13 4.85 -14.98 -11.65
CA ILE A 13 6.07 -14.22 -11.91
C ILE A 13 7.15 -14.71 -10.95
N ALA A 14 7.99 -15.63 -11.42
CA ALA A 14 9.09 -16.16 -10.61
C ALA A 14 10.12 -15.06 -10.28
N VAL A 15 10.36 -14.85 -8.99
CA VAL A 15 11.42 -13.95 -8.50
C VAL A 15 12.77 -14.56 -8.85
N SER A 16 13.60 -13.80 -9.56
CA SER A 16 14.94 -14.25 -9.95
C SER A 16 15.98 -13.15 -9.80
N GLY A 17 17.16 -13.50 -9.28
CA GLY A 17 18.27 -12.56 -9.09
C GLY A 17 18.04 -11.54 -7.98
N THR A 18 19.08 -10.77 -7.68
CA THR A 18 19.07 -9.71 -6.66
C THR A 18 19.42 -8.39 -7.31
N PHE A 19 18.69 -7.33 -6.96
CA PHE A 19 18.93 -5.99 -7.46
C PHE A 19 20.37 -5.53 -7.13
N PRO A 20 21.14 -5.03 -8.11
CA PRO A 20 22.58 -4.89 -7.97
C PRO A 20 23.04 -3.61 -7.23
N ILE A 21 22.14 -2.64 -7.00
CA ILE A 21 22.49 -1.34 -6.41
C ILE A 21 21.95 -1.22 -4.98
N VAL A 22 22.82 -0.79 -4.08
CA VAL A 22 22.44 -0.32 -2.73
C VAL A 22 22.10 1.17 -2.82
N ALA A 23 20.96 1.56 -2.26
CA ALA A 23 20.50 2.95 -2.26
C ALA A 23 21.35 3.81 -1.31
N ASP A 24 21.65 5.05 -1.70
CA ASP A 24 22.23 6.05 -0.81
C ASP A 24 21.14 6.62 0.13
N TYR A 25 21.55 7.05 1.33
CA TYR A 25 20.67 7.85 2.19
C TYR A 25 20.55 9.28 1.63
N PRO A 26 19.35 9.89 1.61
CA PRO A 26 18.08 9.38 2.09
C PRO A 26 17.39 8.45 1.08
N PHE A 27 17.05 7.23 1.53
CA PHE A 27 16.22 6.30 0.76
C PHE A 27 14.74 6.60 0.99
N GLY A 28 13.94 6.55 -0.08
CA GLY A 28 12.51 6.87 -0.04
C GLY A 28 11.66 5.61 -0.13
N ARG A 29 10.74 5.44 0.83
CA ARG A 29 9.66 4.45 0.74
C ARG A 29 8.32 5.18 0.74
N SER A 30 7.47 4.86 -0.23
CA SER A 30 6.10 5.36 -0.28
C SER A 30 5.13 4.22 -0.52
N SER A 31 3.90 4.37 -0.05
CA SER A 31 2.80 3.49 -0.39
C SER A 31 1.59 4.37 -0.65
N HIS A 32 0.89 4.12 -1.75
CA HIS A 32 -0.33 4.84 -2.08
C HIS A 32 -1.52 3.90 -1.89
N PRO A 33 -2.18 3.91 -0.71
CA PRO A 33 -3.36 3.11 -0.50
C PRO A 33 -4.46 3.55 -1.47
N ASP A 34 -5.09 2.58 -2.11
CA ASP A 34 -6.15 2.84 -3.07
C ASP A 34 -7.50 2.97 -2.35
N VAL A 35 -8.31 3.93 -2.76
CA VAL A 35 -9.58 4.28 -2.09
C VAL A 35 -10.66 4.47 -3.14
N ALA A 36 -11.67 3.60 -3.13
CA ALA A 36 -12.88 3.81 -3.89
C ALA A 36 -13.76 4.85 -3.19
N ILE A 37 -14.13 5.91 -3.92
CA ILE A 37 -15.01 6.96 -3.41
C ILE A 37 -16.37 6.82 -4.09
N HIS A 38 -17.41 6.63 -3.28
CA HIS A 38 -18.79 6.67 -3.71
C HIS A 38 -19.44 7.97 -3.21
N GLN A 39 -19.79 8.86 -4.14
CA GLN A 39 -20.42 10.14 -3.83
C GLN A 39 -21.95 10.01 -3.91
N PHE A 40 -22.66 10.52 -2.90
CA PHE A 40 -24.11 10.51 -2.88
C PHE A 40 -24.69 11.83 -3.40
N GLY A 41 -25.58 11.74 -4.38
CA GLY A 41 -26.30 12.89 -4.95
C GLY A 41 -25.45 13.77 -5.89
N SER A 42 -26.11 14.49 -6.80
CA SER A 42 -25.44 15.25 -7.86
C SER A 42 -25.04 16.68 -7.48
N GLY A 43 -25.58 17.24 -6.39
CA GLY A 43 -25.47 18.68 -6.07
C GLY A 43 -24.60 19.05 -4.88
N ASN A 44 -24.29 18.10 -3.98
CA ASN A 44 -23.57 18.41 -2.74
C ASN A 44 -22.45 17.39 -2.51
N ALA A 45 -21.26 17.68 -3.03
CA ALA A 45 -20.07 16.81 -2.98
C ALA A 45 -19.48 16.57 -1.57
N LYS A 46 -20.19 17.01 -0.52
CA LYS A 46 -19.77 16.88 0.88
C LYS A 46 -20.19 15.55 1.52
N ILE A 47 -20.99 14.73 0.84
CA ILE A 47 -21.46 13.45 1.35
C ILE A 47 -20.86 12.34 0.48
N GLU A 48 -19.80 11.73 0.99
CA GLU A 48 -19.07 10.65 0.33
C GLU A 48 -18.88 9.47 1.29
N GLN A 49 -18.91 8.27 0.72
CA GLN A 49 -18.46 7.06 1.38
C GLN A 49 -17.17 6.61 0.72
N ARG A 50 -16.12 6.42 1.53
CA ARG A 50 -14.80 6.00 1.07
C ARG A 50 -14.54 4.57 1.53
N PHE A 51 -14.13 3.70 0.61
CA PHE A 51 -13.75 2.32 0.87
C PHE A 51 -12.27 2.15 0.57
N LEU A 52 -11.49 1.78 1.58
CA LEU A 52 -10.09 1.45 1.40
C LEU A 52 -9.99 0.10 0.66
N LEU A 53 -9.42 0.12 -0.54
CA LEU A 53 -9.24 -1.06 -1.41
C LEU A 53 -7.95 -1.81 -1.11
N GLY A 54 -7.02 -1.17 -0.39
CA GLY A 54 -5.84 -1.79 0.19
C GLY A 54 -4.73 -0.81 0.53
N ALA A 55 -3.68 -1.32 1.18
CA ALA A 55 -2.51 -0.53 1.58
C ALA A 55 -1.69 0.00 0.38
N GLY A 56 -1.98 -0.48 -0.83
CA GLY A 56 -1.20 -0.22 -2.04
C GLY A 56 0.13 -0.97 -2.03
N ALA A 57 0.72 -1.15 -3.22
CA ALA A 57 2.08 -1.70 -3.32
C ALA A 57 3.09 -0.67 -2.78
N LYS A 58 4.08 -1.14 -2.00
CA LYS A 58 5.20 -0.28 -1.60
C LYS A 58 6.00 0.09 -2.83
N ARG A 59 6.40 1.36 -2.88
CA ARG A 59 7.31 1.91 -3.87
C ARG A 59 8.60 2.31 -3.17
N PHE A 60 9.72 1.83 -3.71
CA PHE A 60 11.06 2.17 -3.24
C PHE A 60 11.72 3.06 -4.27
N THR A 61 12.06 4.29 -3.89
CA THR A 61 12.84 5.18 -4.73
C THR A 61 14.31 4.96 -4.39
N VAL A 62 15.01 4.25 -5.28
CA VAL A 62 16.44 4.03 -5.18
C VAL A 62 17.14 5.20 -5.86
N ARG A 63 17.94 5.93 -5.09
CA ARG A 63 18.81 6.99 -5.61
C ARG A 63 20.26 6.68 -5.29
N ARG A 64 21.13 7.03 -6.23
CA ARG A 64 22.58 7.00 -6.04
C ARG A 64 23.19 8.23 -6.68
N ALA A 65 23.86 9.04 -5.87
CA ALA A 65 24.42 10.31 -6.34
C ALA A 65 25.68 10.10 -7.19
N PHE A 66 26.48 9.09 -6.83
CA PHE A 66 27.71 8.73 -7.54
C PHE A 66 27.69 7.25 -7.89
N LEU A 67 27.37 6.95 -9.15
CA LEU A 67 27.42 5.61 -9.71
C LEU A 67 28.67 5.44 -10.58
N ARG A 68 29.47 4.40 -10.29
CA ARG A 68 30.62 3.99 -11.11
C ARG A 68 30.13 3.38 -12.43
N ASP A 69 30.91 3.48 -13.51
CA ASP A 69 30.54 2.91 -14.81
C ASP A 69 30.29 1.39 -14.75
N ALA A 70 31.04 0.66 -13.91
CA ALA A 70 30.82 -0.78 -13.71
C ALA A 70 29.44 -1.08 -13.10
N ASP A 71 29.04 -0.35 -12.06
CA ASP A 71 27.74 -0.51 -11.40
C ASP A 71 26.59 -0.12 -12.35
N ARG A 72 26.81 0.90 -13.20
CA ARG A 72 25.89 1.32 -14.25
C ARG A 72 25.66 0.23 -15.30
N ARG A 73 26.74 -0.37 -15.82
CA ARG A 73 26.66 -1.50 -16.76
C ARG A 73 25.93 -2.68 -16.13
N ALA A 74 26.27 -3.02 -14.89
CA ALA A 74 25.60 -4.08 -14.15
C ALA A 74 24.09 -3.85 -14.03
N LEU A 75 23.66 -2.61 -13.77
CA LEU A 75 22.22 -2.28 -13.71
C LEU A 75 21.54 -2.38 -15.08
N ARG A 76 22.17 -1.89 -16.16
CA ARG A 76 21.63 -2.04 -17.52
C ARG A 76 21.49 -3.50 -17.90
N ASP A 77 22.55 -4.29 -17.72
CA ASP A 77 22.57 -5.70 -18.08
C ASP A 77 21.55 -6.49 -17.21
N PHE A 78 21.39 -6.09 -15.95
CA PHE A 78 20.34 -6.62 -15.07
C PHE A 78 18.93 -6.26 -15.60
N TRP A 79 18.68 -5.01 -15.97
CA TRP A 79 17.40 -4.59 -16.55
C TRP A 79 17.04 -5.38 -17.81
N GLU A 80 18.00 -5.55 -18.72
CA GLU A 80 17.83 -6.35 -19.93
C GLU A 80 17.54 -7.82 -19.59
N SER A 81 18.25 -8.39 -18.60
CA SER A 81 18.00 -9.77 -18.14
C SER A 81 16.61 -9.99 -17.53
N LYS A 82 15.94 -8.93 -17.08
CA LYS A 82 14.58 -8.96 -16.52
C LYS A 82 13.49 -8.60 -17.51
N TYR A 83 13.84 -8.47 -18.80
CA TYR A 83 12.90 -8.02 -19.84
C TYR A 83 12.23 -6.68 -19.47
N GLY A 84 13.02 -5.77 -18.89
CA GLY A 84 12.57 -4.47 -18.42
C GLY A 84 11.67 -4.55 -17.19
N PRO A 85 10.45 -3.92 -17.20
CA PRO A 85 9.61 -3.81 -16.01
C PRO A 85 8.84 -5.08 -15.64
N TYR A 86 8.87 -6.11 -16.47
CA TYR A 86 8.07 -7.31 -16.27
C TYR A 86 8.69 -8.33 -15.31
N GLY A 87 10.02 -8.44 -15.27
CA GLY A 87 10.71 -9.42 -14.43
C GLY A 87 10.70 -9.05 -12.94
N ALA A 88 10.46 -10.05 -12.10
CA ALA A 88 10.58 -9.93 -10.65
C ALA A 88 11.97 -10.30 -10.15
N PHE A 89 12.42 -9.62 -9.09
CA PHE A 89 13.71 -9.84 -8.44
C PHE A 89 13.67 -9.44 -6.97
N THR A 90 14.66 -9.87 -6.21
CA THR A 90 14.79 -9.51 -4.80
C THR A 90 15.49 -8.16 -4.66
N TYR A 91 14.88 -7.23 -3.94
CA TYR A 91 15.50 -5.99 -3.50
C TYR A 91 15.73 -6.03 -1.99
N ASN A 92 16.97 -5.79 -1.57
CA ASN A 92 17.34 -5.67 -0.16
C ASN A 92 17.14 -4.22 0.28
N ALA A 93 15.93 -3.88 0.70
CA ALA A 93 15.58 -2.53 1.13
C ALA A 93 16.25 -2.22 2.48
N PRO A 94 16.99 -1.10 2.61
CA PRO A 94 17.50 -0.65 3.91
C PRO A 94 16.36 -0.49 4.92
N ASN A 95 16.59 -0.92 6.15
CA ASN A 95 15.62 -0.74 7.23
C ASN A 95 15.62 0.71 7.74
N ASP A 96 14.46 1.16 8.24
CA ASP A 96 14.29 2.53 8.74
C ASP A 96 15.14 2.82 9.99
N ASP A 97 15.55 1.78 10.73
CA ASP A 97 16.45 1.85 11.89
C ASP A 97 17.94 1.99 11.51
N GLY A 98 18.25 2.00 10.21
CA GLY A 98 19.62 2.06 9.69
C GLY A 98 20.41 0.75 9.87
N ASN A 99 19.79 -0.31 10.41
CA ASN A 99 20.43 -1.58 10.69
C ASN A 99 19.91 -2.70 9.79
N GLY A 100 20.75 -3.12 8.86
CA GLY A 100 20.47 -4.24 7.96
C GLY A 100 19.48 -3.90 6.85
N THR A 101 19.01 -4.95 6.18
CA THR A 101 18.13 -4.85 5.01
C THR A 101 17.02 -5.88 5.08
N THR A 102 15.82 -5.52 4.62
CA THR A 102 14.70 -6.44 4.44
C THR A 102 14.58 -6.84 2.97
N ALA A 103 14.65 -8.14 2.69
CA ALA A 103 14.44 -8.69 1.34
C ALA A 103 12.97 -8.56 0.93
N SER A 104 12.72 -7.86 -0.18
CA SER A 104 11.39 -7.63 -0.75
C SER A 104 11.36 -8.06 -2.21
N ALA A 105 10.34 -8.80 -2.63
CA ALA A 105 10.12 -9.11 -4.04
C ALA A 105 9.62 -7.86 -4.76
N CYS A 106 10.35 -7.42 -5.79
CA CYS A 106 10.07 -6.17 -6.50
C CYS A 106 10.17 -6.37 -8.01
N ARG A 107 9.57 -5.44 -8.74
CA ARG A 107 9.82 -5.20 -10.17
C ARG A 107 10.15 -3.73 -10.38
N PHE A 108 10.66 -3.38 -11.55
CA PHE A 108 10.79 -1.98 -11.92
C PHE A 108 9.41 -1.34 -12.14
N ALA A 109 9.30 -0.04 -11.86
CA ALA A 109 8.18 0.74 -12.35
C ALA A 109 8.16 0.74 -13.89
N ASN A 110 6.99 0.95 -14.50
CA ASN A 110 6.82 0.96 -15.97
C ASN A 110 7.51 2.17 -16.66
N GLU A 111 8.37 2.88 -15.95
CA GLU A 111 9.13 4.01 -16.48
C GLU A 111 10.45 3.49 -17.06
N PRO A 112 10.91 4.00 -18.22
CA PRO A 112 12.21 3.66 -18.75
C PRO A 112 13.31 4.14 -17.80
N LEU A 113 14.43 3.42 -17.74
CA LEU A 113 15.60 3.86 -16.97
C LEU A 113 16.09 5.21 -17.50
N SER A 114 16.09 6.23 -16.65
CA SER A 114 16.66 7.54 -16.92
C SER A 114 18.06 7.64 -16.30
N TRP A 115 18.99 8.22 -17.05
CA TRP A 115 20.38 8.41 -16.63
C TRP A 115 20.75 9.88 -16.77
N GLU A 116 21.43 10.42 -15.78
CA GLU A 116 22.10 11.71 -15.90
C GLU A 116 23.60 11.50 -15.79
N MET A 117 24.34 11.92 -16.81
CA MET A 117 25.79 11.74 -16.91
C MET A 117 26.49 13.10 -16.88
N LEU A 118 27.32 13.34 -15.87
CA LEU A 118 28.17 14.52 -15.79
C LEU A 118 29.59 14.24 -16.32
N ALA A 119 30.08 13.00 -16.14
CA ALA A 119 31.34 12.48 -16.67
C ALA A 119 31.37 10.94 -16.58
N ASP A 120 32.39 10.27 -17.15
CA ASP A 120 32.59 8.80 -17.12
C ASP A 120 32.54 8.17 -15.71
N HIS A 121 32.66 8.97 -14.65
CA HIS A 121 32.70 8.52 -13.25
C HIS A 121 31.63 9.15 -12.34
N ALA A 122 30.74 10.00 -12.88
CA ALA A 122 29.70 10.68 -12.11
C ALA A 122 28.37 10.59 -12.85
N CYS A 123 27.67 9.47 -12.65
CA CYS A 123 26.29 9.28 -13.10
C CYS A 123 25.36 9.31 -11.89
N SER A 124 24.25 10.05 -12.00
CA SER A 124 23.16 9.98 -11.04
C SER A 124 22.05 9.07 -11.59
N LEU A 125 21.43 8.27 -10.73
CA LEU A 125 20.30 7.41 -11.07
C LEU A 125 19.19 7.62 -10.04
N GLY A 126 17.97 7.79 -10.52
CA GLY A 126 16.74 7.58 -9.76
C GLY A 126 15.92 6.49 -10.42
N VAL A 127 15.72 5.35 -9.75
CA VAL A 127 14.82 4.29 -10.22
C VAL A 127 13.78 3.99 -9.15
N THR A 128 12.54 3.81 -9.59
CA THR A 128 11.44 3.42 -8.71
C THR A 128 11.19 1.93 -8.85
N LEU A 129 11.26 1.20 -7.74
CA LEU A 129 10.90 -0.20 -7.63
C LEU A 129 9.51 -0.33 -7.01
N ILE A 130 8.72 -1.29 -7.48
CA ILE A 130 7.38 -1.57 -6.97
C ILE A 130 7.38 -2.97 -6.36
N GLU A 131 6.95 -3.09 -5.11
CA GLU A 131 6.78 -4.36 -4.43
C GLU A 131 5.71 -5.21 -5.12
N ILE A 132 6.01 -6.50 -5.29
CA ILE A 132 5.04 -7.51 -5.67
C ILE A 132 4.52 -8.13 -4.37
N PRO A 133 3.24 -7.91 -4.00
CA PRO A 133 2.70 -8.43 -2.76
C PRO A 133 2.69 -9.96 -2.80
N ALA A 134 3.28 -10.60 -1.78
CA ALA A 134 3.36 -12.06 -1.68
C ALA A 134 2.01 -12.71 -1.35
N SER A 135 1.05 -11.93 -0.85
CA SER A 135 -0.27 -12.39 -0.45
C SER A 135 -1.33 -11.34 -0.74
N ASN A 136 -2.54 -11.81 -1.08
CA ASN A 136 -3.70 -10.93 -1.19
C ASN A 136 -4.01 -10.31 0.19
N PRO A 137 -4.38 -9.02 0.25
CA PRO A 137 -4.83 -8.42 1.49
C PRO A 137 -6.10 -9.14 1.97
N THR A 138 -6.09 -9.59 3.23
CA THR A 138 -7.28 -10.11 3.89
C THR A 138 -7.89 -8.99 4.72
N TYR A 139 -9.18 -8.72 4.51
CA TYR A 139 -9.94 -7.75 5.28
C TYR A 139 -10.84 -8.51 6.25
N PRO A 140 -10.31 -8.93 7.43
CA PRO A 140 -11.17 -9.54 8.44
C PRO A 140 -12.19 -8.49 8.90
N LEU A 141 -13.47 -8.82 8.79
CA LEU A 141 -14.53 -8.02 9.38
C LEU A 141 -14.45 -8.20 10.90
N SER A 142 -13.71 -7.32 11.57
CA SER A 142 -13.45 -7.44 13.02
C SER A 142 -14.66 -7.10 13.88
N SER A 143 -15.64 -6.36 13.35
CA SER A 143 -16.93 -6.15 14.00
C SER A 143 -18.02 -5.80 13.00
N THR A 144 -19.24 -6.28 13.27
CA THR A 144 -20.46 -5.84 12.60
C THR A 144 -21.24 -5.01 13.61
N VAL A 145 -21.32 -3.69 13.41
CA VAL A 145 -22.14 -2.84 14.28
C VAL A 145 -23.60 -2.98 13.85
N THR A 146 -24.40 -3.70 14.63
CA THR A 146 -25.85 -3.71 14.42
C THR A 146 -26.40 -2.33 14.76
N ARG A 147 -27.11 -1.68 13.83
CA ARG A 147 -27.78 -0.38 14.07
C ARG A 147 -28.89 -0.44 15.12
N PHE A 148 -29.13 -1.61 15.72
CA PHE A 148 -30.05 -1.78 16.82
C PHE A 148 -29.35 -1.45 18.14
N PRO A 149 -30.03 -0.74 19.06
CA PRO A 149 -29.46 -0.45 20.36
C PRO A 149 -28.96 -1.72 21.05
N PRO A 150 -27.80 -1.67 21.72
CA PRO A 150 -27.30 -2.80 22.47
C PRO A 150 -28.31 -3.19 23.56
N GLN A 151 -28.33 -4.47 23.93
CA GLN A 151 -29.23 -5.00 24.97
C GLN A 151 -29.17 -4.16 26.26
N ALA A 152 -28.00 -3.62 26.61
CA ALA A 152 -27.81 -2.70 27.72
C ALA A 152 -28.68 -1.42 27.67
N LEU A 153 -28.91 -0.85 26.48
CA LEU A 153 -29.81 0.31 26.34
C LEU A 153 -31.27 -0.11 26.50
N LYS A 154 -31.64 -1.29 25.98
CA LYS A 154 -32.99 -1.84 26.15
C LYS A 154 -33.30 -2.09 27.62
N ASP A 155 -32.35 -2.64 28.37
CA ASP A 155 -32.49 -2.90 29.81
C ASP A 155 -32.56 -1.58 30.61
N ALA A 156 -31.75 -0.57 30.24
CA ALA A 156 -31.80 0.75 30.87
C ALA A 156 -33.13 1.49 30.63
N LEU A 157 -33.76 1.33 29.47
CA LEU A 157 -35.06 1.92 29.16
C LEU A 157 -36.21 1.24 29.93
N LEU A 158 -36.11 -0.06 30.21
CA LEU A 158 -37.06 -0.78 31.06
C LEU A 158 -37.01 -0.33 32.54
N SER A 159 -35.88 0.24 32.97
CA SER A 159 -35.70 0.81 34.31
C SER A 159 -36.33 2.20 34.48
N GLN A 160 -36.87 2.83 33.43
CA GLN A 160 -37.53 4.12 33.54
C GLN A 160 -38.92 3.95 34.18
N VAL A 161 -39.00 4.08 35.50
CA VAL A 161 -40.26 4.23 36.22
C VAL A 161 -40.85 5.60 35.85
N GLN A 162 -42.00 5.63 35.17
CA GLN A 162 -42.76 6.87 35.02
C GLN A 162 -43.31 7.29 36.38
N GLN A 163 -42.67 8.28 37.01
CA GLN A 163 -43.19 8.90 38.22
C GLN A 163 -44.26 9.92 37.86
N MET A 164 -45.53 9.54 38.02
CA MET A 164 -46.67 10.45 37.90
C MET A 164 -46.86 11.19 39.24
N LEU A 165 -46.68 12.52 39.23
CA LEU A 165 -46.97 13.38 40.38
C LEU A 165 -48.33 14.06 40.17
N PRO A 166 -49.43 13.58 40.77
CA PRO A 166 -50.71 14.24 40.63
C PRO A 166 -50.69 15.58 41.38
N LEU A 167 -51.03 16.66 40.69
CA LEU A 167 -51.21 17.98 41.28
C LEU A 167 -52.56 18.01 42.01
N ILE A 168 -52.53 17.91 43.35
CA ILE A 168 -53.72 18.08 44.19
C ILE A 168 -53.81 19.55 44.61
N LYS A 169 -54.96 20.18 44.36
CA LYS A 169 -55.28 21.53 44.81
C LYS A 169 -56.31 21.44 45.94
N ILE A 170 -55.90 21.74 47.16
CA ILE A 170 -56.80 21.83 48.32
C ILE A 170 -57.39 23.24 48.34
N GLN A 171 -58.72 23.34 48.36
CA GLN A 171 -59.44 24.60 48.60
C GLN A 171 -60.11 24.54 49.98
N PRO A 172 -60.17 25.67 50.70
CA PRO A 172 -60.79 25.75 52.03
C PRO A 172 -62.30 25.56 51.99
#